data_AF-A0AAD1D8P3-F1
#
_entry.id   AF-A0AAD1D8P3-F1
#
_cell.length_a   1.000
_cell.length_b   1.000
_cell.length_c   1.000
_cell.angle_alpha   90.00
_cell.angle_beta   90.00
_cell.angle_gamma   90.00
#
_symmetry.space_group_name_H-M   'P 1'
#
loop_
_entity.id
_entity.type
_entity.pdbx_description
1 polymer ?
#
loop_
_entity_poly.entity_id
_entity_poly.type
_entity_poly.pdbx_seq_one_letter_code
_entity_poly.pdbx_strand_id
1 'polypeptide(L)'
;MPLELQTGPRGVHRIDAIRGGRFVVAGEHCTGSILIWPGGVQAAADALTFEAFAPLLALDPAREVLIVGTGAVLRWPDQSLLDALAAKGAGVDVMTSQLAARTYNVLAGEGRLVGALLLGLGA
;
A
#
# COMPACT_ATOMS: atom_id res chain seq x y z
N MET A 1 -21.36 -19.13 -21.16
CA MET A 1 -19.92 -18.88 -20.98
C MET A 1 -19.76 -17.58 -20.20
N PRO A 2 -19.74 -17.61 -18.86
CA PRO A 2 -19.38 -16.43 -18.07
C PRO A 2 -17.85 -16.36 -17.93
N LEU A 3 -17.31 -15.14 -18.01
CA LEU A 3 -15.88 -14.85 -17.85
C LEU A 3 -15.39 -15.33 -16.48
N GLU A 4 -14.47 -16.29 -16.48
CA GLU A 4 -13.71 -16.68 -15.30
C GLU A 4 -12.77 -15.53 -14.94
N LEU A 5 -13.05 -14.85 -13.83
CA LEU A 5 -12.16 -13.87 -13.23
C LEU A 5 -10.85 -14.58 -12.89
N GLN A 6 -9.79 -14.31 -13.65
CA GLN A 6 -8.45 -14.81 -13.37
C GLN A 6 -8.04 -14.40 -11.97
N THR A 7 -8.05 -15.38 -11.07
CA THR A 7 -7.39 -15.35 -9.77
C THR A 7 -5.91 -15.07 -10.03
N GLY A 8 -5.43 -13.92 -9.57
CA GLY A 8 -4.01 -13.65 -9.46
C GLY A 8 -3.32 -14.75 -8.63
N PRO A 9 -1.98 -14.83 -8.65
CA PRO A 9 -1.23 -15.93 -8.03
C PRO A 9 -1.70 -16.17 -6.60
N ARG A 10 -2.03 -17.43 -6.28
CA ARG A 10 -2.43 -17.87 -4.95
C ARG A 10 -1.36 -17.45 -3.94
N GLY A 11 -1.70 -16.58 -3.00
CA GLY A 11 -0.87 -16.27 -1.83
C GLY A 11 -0.38 -14.83 -1.69
N VAL A 12 -0.78 -13.88 -2.55
CA VAL A 12 -0.41 -12.46 -2.38
C VAL A 12 -1.58 -11.61 -1.86
N HIS A 13 -1.32 -10.78 -0.84
CA HIS A 13 -2.32 -9.83 -0.33
C HIS A 13 -2.58 -8.73 -1.36
N ARG A 14 -3.86 -8.54 -1.69
CA ARG A 14 -4.35 -7.55 -2.64
C ARG A 14 -5.50 -6.75 -2.05
N ILE A 15 -5.71 -5.56 -2.59
CA ILE A 15 -6.88 -4.74 -2.26
C ILE A 15 -8.00 -5.14 -3.22
N ASP A 16 -8.97 -5.88 -2.72
CA ASP A 16 -10.08 -6.41 -3.50
C ASP A 16 -11.04 -5.30 -3.91
N ALA A 17 -11.25 -4.35 -2.99
CA ALA A 17 -12.20 -3.27 -3.15
C ALA A 17 -11.91 -2.09 -2.21
N ILE A 18 -12.56 -0.96 -2.51
CA ILE A 18 -12.76 0.15 -1.57
C ILE A 18 -14.27 0.31 -1.41
N ARG A 19 -14.77 0.27 -0.18
CA ARG A 19 -16.21 0.32 0.16
C ARG A 19 -16.41 1.22 1.36
N GLY A 20 -17.28 2.23 1.24
CA GLY A 20 -17.57 3.17 2.34
C GLY A 20 -16.31 3.80 2.94
N GLY A 21 -15.34 4.18 2.10
CA GLY A 21 -14.06 4.76 2.55
C GLY A 21 -13.05 3.77 3.15
N ARG A 22 -13.36 2.47 3.19
CA ARG A 22 -12.50 1.41 3.76
C ARG A 22 -11.91 0.52 2.69
N PHE A 23 -10.68 0.07 2.90
CA PHE A 23 -10.04 -0.93 2.05
C PHE A 23 -10.58 -2.31 2.39
N VAL A 24 -10.79 -3.15 1.38
CA VAL A 24 -11.16 -4.55 1.54
C VAL A 24 -9.98 -5.40 1.09
N VAL A 25 -9.46 -6.24 1.97
CA VAL A 25 -8.31 -7.11 1.71
C VAL A 25 -8.65 -8.52 2.18
N ALA A 26 -8.56 -9.50 1.29
CA ALA A 26 -8.98 -10.87 1.53
C ALA A 26 -10.44 -10.96 2.06
N GLY A 27 -11.32 -10.10 1.53
CA GLY A 27 -12.72 -9.99 1.95
C GLY A 27 -12.98 -9.23 3.26
N GLU A 28 -11.94 -8.87 4.01
CA GLU A 28 -12.06 -8.17 5.30
C GLU A 28 -11.96 -6.65 5.14
N HIS A 29 -12.81 -5.91 5.88
CA HIS A 29 -12.77 -4.44 5.88
C HIS A 29 -11.70 -3.91 6.83
N CYS A 30 -10.64 -3.33 6.27
CA CYS A 30 -9.63 -2.63 7.04
C CYS A 30 -10.16 -1.25 7.46
N THR A 31 -10.08 -0.94 8.75
CA THR A 31 -10.48 0.36 9.29
C THR A 31 -9.26 1.28 9.40
N GLY A 32 -9.41 2.52 8.91
CA GLY A 32 -8.34 3.51 8.96
C GLY A 32 -7.23 3.24 7.94
N SER A 33 -6.00 3.56 8.35
CA SER A 33 -4.81 3.48 7.52
C SER A 33 -4.17 2.10 7.62
N ILE A 34 -3.57 1.63 6.53
CA ILE A 34 -2.96 0.30 6.46
C ILE A 34 -1.58 0.32 5.82
N LEU A 35 -0.73 -0.62 6.23
CA LEU A 35 0.42 -1.08 5.47
C LEU A 35 0.05 -2.38 4.76
N ILE A 36 0.41 -2.50 3.50
CA ILE A 36 0.19 -3.72 2.72
C ILE A 36 1.41 -4.04 1.86
N TRP A 37 1.73 -5.33 1.75
CA TRP A 37 2.76 -5.90 0.90
C TRP A 37 2.31 -7.30 0.46
N PRO A 38 2.93 -7.92 -0.56
CA PRO A 38 2.46 -9.23 -1.03
C PRO A 38 2.33 -10.29 0.06
N GLY A 39 3.19 -10.24 1.08
CA GLY A 39 3.19 -11.19 2.20
C GLY A 39 2.30 -10.81 3.40
N GLY A 40 1.58 -9.68 3.39
CA GLY A 40 0.76 -9.30 4.54
C GLY A 40 0.06 -7.96 4.46
N VAL A 41 -0.84 -7.75 5.41
CA VAL A 41 -1.52 -6.47 5.67
C VAL A 41 -1.54 -6.23 7.17
N GLN A 42 -1.39 -4.98 7.59
CA GLN A 42 -1.57 -4.58 8.98
C GLN A 42 -2.10 -3.15 9.08
N ALA A 43 -2.69 -2.81 10.23
CA ALA A 43 -3.06 -1.44 10.53
C ALA A 43 -1.82 -0.54 10.62
N ALA A 44 -2.00 0.73 10.25
CA ALA A 44 -0.94 1.74 10.27
C ALA A 44 -1.40 2.99 11.02
N ALA A 45 -0.44 3.78 11.50
CA ALA A 45 -0.72 5.12 11.95
C ALA A 45 -1.28 5.95 10.78
N ASP A 46 -2.25 6.82 11.07
CA ASP A 46 -2.77 7.77 10.07
C ASP A 46 -1.84 8.99 9.94
N ALA A 47 -0.58 8.74 9.58
CA ALA A 47 0.47 9.74 9.54
C ALA A 47 1.51 9.41 8.46
N LEU A 48 2.05 10.45 7.84
CA LEU A 48 3.17 10.35 6.91
C LEU A 48 4.47 10.62 7.67
N THR A 49 4.90 9.66 8.48
CA THR A 49 6.17 9.72 9.22
C THR A 49 7.02 8.50 8.91
N PHE A 50 8.32 8.58 9.15
CA PHE A 50 9.25 7.47 8.87
C PHE A 50 8.88 6.20 9.66
N GLU A 51 8.45 6.38 10.91
CA GLU A 51 8.03 5.32 11.83
C GLU A 51 6.82 4.56 11.28
N ALA A 52 5.91 5.23 10.56
CA ALA A 52 4.77 4.58 9.93
C ALA A 52 5.19 3.56 8.86
N PHE A 53 6.39 3.68 8.29
CA PHE A 53 6.94 2.73 7.31
C PHE A 53 7.83 1.66 7.93
N ALA A 54 8.18 1.77 9.21
CA ALA A 54 9.13 0.86 9.87
C ALA A 54 8.83 -0.63 9.64
N PRO A 55 7.56 -1.12 9.67
CA PRO A 55 7.29 -2.52 9.39
C PRO A 55 7.61 -2.94 7.95
N LEU A 56 7.41 -2.07 6.95
CA LEU A 56 7.76 -2.36 5.56
C LEU A 56 9.27 -2.34 5.34
N LEU A 57 9.98 -1.43 6.02
CA LEU A 57 11.43 -1.31 5.95
C LEU A 57 12.17 -2.46 6.65
N ALA A 58 11.50 -3.15 7.57
CA ALA A 58 12.03 -4.31 8.28
C ALA A 58 11.84 -5.64 7.52
N LEU A 59 11.14 -5.63 6.38
CA LEU A 59 10.92 -6.83 5.57
C LEU A 59 12.22 -7.28 4.88
N ASP A 60 12.40 -8.60 4.80
CA ASP A 60 13.45 -9.26 4.04
C ASP A 60 12.82 -10.18 2.98
N PRO A 61 13.07 -9.97 1.67
CA PRO A 61 13.89 -8.91 1.10
C PRO A 61 13.29 -7.52 1.29
N ALA A 62 14.14 -6.49 1.26
CA ALA A 62 13.69 -5.10 1.31
C ALA A 62 12.73 -4.79 0.15
N ARG A 63 11.80 -3.86 0.37
CA ARG A 63 10.89 -3.40 -0.69
C ARG A 63 11.65 -2.45 -1.61
N GLU A 64 11.66 -2.75 -2.90
CA GLU A 64 12.25 -1.89 -3.94
C GLU A 64 11.37 -0.70 -4.27
N VAL A 65 10.04 -0.83 -4.07
CA VAL A 65 9.07 0.23 -4.34
C VAL A 65 8.16 0.42 -3.12
N LEU A 66 8.08 1.65 -2.64
CA LEU A 66 7.13 2.08 -1.62
C LEU A 66 6.12 3.04 -2.23
N ILE A 67 4.83 2.67 -2.16
CA ILE A 67 3.74 3.55 -2.58
C ILE A 67 3.17 4.25 -1.35
N VAL A 68 3.05 5.58 -1.42
CA VAL A 68 2.45 6.41 -0.39
C VAL A 68 1.08 6.87 -0.86
N GLY A 69 0.03 6.24 -0.33
CA GLY A 69 -1.37 6.63 -0.50
C GLY A 69 -1.75 7.66 0.56
N THR A 70 -2.05 8.89 0.15
CA THR A 70 -2.18 10.04 1.06
C THR A 70 -3.62 10.31 1.51
N GLY A 71 -4.52 9.34 1.35
CA GLY A 71 -5.94 9.44 1.65
C GLY A 71 -6.75 9.86 0.42
N ALA A 72 -7.88 10.52 0.65
CA ALA A 72 -8.79 10.94 -0.41
C ALA A 72 -8.22 12.04 -1.32
N VAL A 73 -7.27 12.82 -0.80
CA VAL A 73 -6.63 13.94 -1.50
C VAL A 73 -5.12 13.74 -1.53
N LEU A 74 -4.47 14.27 -2.57
CA LEU A 74 -3.01 14.23 -2.67
C LEU A 74 -2.41 15.14 -1.60
N ARG A 75 -1.53 14.59 -0.76
CA ARG A 75 -0.72 15.35 0.21
C ARG A 75 0.73 14.95 0.10
N TRP A 76 1.58 15.87 -0.30
CA TRP A 76 3.01 15.60 -0.40
C TRP A 76 3.61 15.40 1.00
N PRO A 77 4.33 14.28 1.24
CA PRO A 77 5.12 14.12 2.45
C PRO A 77 6.24 15.16 2.49
N ASP A 78 6.74 15.45 3.69
CA ASP A 78 7.93 16.28 3.85
C ASP A 78 9.11 15.68 3.10
N GLN A 79 9.94 16.53 2.49
CA GLN A 79 11.10 16.09 1.71
C GLN A 79 12.05 15.21 2.54
N SER A 80 12.20 15.52 3.83
CA SER A 80 13.03 14.74 4.76
C SER A 80 12.55 13.29 4.90
N LEU A 81 11.24 13.05 4.85
CA LEU A 81 10.69 11.70 4.85
C LEU A 81 11.01 10.98 3.54
N LEU A 82 10.80 11.65 2.39
CA LEU A 82 11.10 11.06 1.09
C LEU A 82 12.58 10.67 0.97
N ASP A 83 13.48 11.57 1.40
CA ASP A 83 14.93 11.33 1.42
C ASP A 83 15.29 10.16 2.35
N ALA A 84 14.68 10.09 3.53
CA ALA A 84 14.91 9.01 4.48
C ALA A 84 14.46 7.64 3.95
N LEU A 85 13.33 7.58 3.23
CA LEU A 85 12.85 6.35 2.58
C LEU A 85 13.75 5.96 1.41
N ALA A 86 14.14 6.93 0.57
CA ALA A 86 15.06 6.71 -0.55
C ALA A 86 16.43 6.21 -0.08
N ALA A 87 16.93 6.70 1.05
CA ALA A 87 18.17 6.23 1.67
C ALA A 87 18.12 4.76 2.13
N LYS A 88 16.92 4.15 2.23
CA LYS A 88 16.73 2.72 2.46
C LYS A 88 16.72 1.89 1.16
N GLY A 89 16.97 2.51 0.01
CA GLY A 89 17.03 1.86 -1.30
C GLY A 89 15.68 1.66 -1.98
N ALA A 90 14.60 2.24 -1.45
CA ALA A 90 13.27 2.15 -2.04
C ALA A 90 13.01 3.33 -2.99
N GLY A 91 12.49 3.04 -4.19
CA GLY A 91 11.81 4.04 -5.01
C GLY A 91 10.46 4.41 -4.36
N VAL A 92 10.16 5.70 -4.25
CA VAL A 92 8.96 6.19 -3.55
C VAL A 92 8.02 6.90 -4.53
N ASP A 93 6.79 6.41 -4.64
CA ASP A 93 5.73 7.03 -5.43
C ASP A 93 4.61 7.54 -4.53
N VAL A 94 4.27 8.83 -4.65
CA VAL A 94 3.23 9.48 -3.84
C VAL A 94 1.98 9.73 -4.67
N MET A 95 0.82 9.31 -4.17
CA MET A 95 -0.47 9.46 -4.85
C MET A 95 -1.65 9.40 -3.86
N THR A 96 -2.88 9.59 -4.34
CA THR A 96 -4.08 9.35 -3.51
C THR A 96 -4.20 7.88 -3.15
N SER A 97 -4.80 7.54 -2.01
CA SER A 97 -4.92 6.13 -1.58
C SER A 97 -5.73 5.27 -2.56
N GLN A 98 -6.67 5.86 -3.32
CA GLN A 98 -7.40 5.14 -4.36
C GLN A 98 -6.52 4.75 -5.54
N LEU A 99 -5.63 5.65 -5.99
CA LEU A 99 -4.69 5.35 -7.06
C LEU A 99 -3.62 4.36 -6.55
N ALA A 100 -3.11 4.60 -5.34
CA ALA A 100 -2.13 3.75 -4.68
C ALA A 100 -2.61 2.30 -4.57
N ALA A 101 -3.88 2.08 -4.21
CA ALA A 101 -4.46 0.74 -4.14
C ALA A 101 -4.41 0.00 -5.49
N ARG A 102 -4.68 0.71 -6.60
CA ARG A 102 -4.62 0.14 -7.96
C ARG A 102 -3.18 -0.14 -8.37
N THR A 103 -2.29 0.82 -8.20
CA THR A 103 -0.86 0.69 -8.53
C THR A 103 -0.21 -0.44 -7.75
N TYR A 104 -0.49 -0.52 -6.45
CA TYR A 104 -0.04 -1.62 -5.60
C TYR A 104 -0.46 -2.98 -6.16
N ASN A 105 -1.74 -3.16 -6.50
CA ASN A 105 -2.23 -4.43 -7.02
C ASN A 105 -1.56 -4.84 -8.35
N VAL A 106 -1.25 -3.87 -9.21
CA VAL A 106 -0.52 -4.12 -10.46
C VAL A 106 0.89 -4.60 -10.16
N LEU A 107 1.67 -3.84 -9.39
CA LEU A 107 3.06 -4.18 -9.06
C LEU A 107 3.16 -5.50 -8.27
N ALA A 108 2.25 -5.73 -7.32
CA ALA A 108 2.18 -6.99 -6.58
C ALA A 108 1.84 -8.18 -7.49
N GLY A 109 0.94 -7.97 -8.47
CA GLY A 109 0.60 -8.98 -9.48
C GLY A 109 1.75 -9.30 -10.44
N GLU A 110 2.63 -8.33 -10.69
CA GLU A 110 3.87 -8.50 -11.46
C GLU A 110 5.00 -9.18 -10.65
N GLY A 111 4.79 -9.48 -9.36
CA GLY A 111 5.79 -10.09 -8.50
C GLY A 111 6.90 -9.13 -8.03
N ARG A 112 6.67 -7.82 -8.13
CA ARG A 112 7.63 -6.80 -7.66
C ARG A 112 7.74 -6.83 -6.12
N LEU A 113 8.90 -6.42 -5.61
CA LEU A 113 9.10 -6.17 -4.18
C LEU A 113 8.46 -4.84 -3.76
N VAL A 114 7.12 -4.77 -3.81
CA VAL A 114 6.34 -3.57 -3.48
C VAL A 114 5.82 -3.60 -2.05
N GLY A 115 5.73 -2.44 -1.42
CA GLY A 115 4.93 -2.19 -0.22
C GLY A 115 4.17 -0.87 -0.35
N ALA A 116 3.08 -0.71 0.38
CA ALA A 116 2.31 0.52 0.37
C ALA A 116 1.84 0.91 1.78
N LEU A 117 1.93 2.21 2.09
CA LEU A 117 1.18 2.84 3.17
C LEU A 117 -0.04 3.53 2.55
N LEU A 118 -1.23 3.18 2.98
CA LEU A 118 -2.49 3.76 2.50
C LEU A 118 -3.18 4.45 3.67
N LEU A 119 -3.21 5.77 3.65
CA LEU A 119 -4.01 6.52 4.60
C LEU A 119 -5.50 6.31 4.34
N GLY A 120 -6.29 6.30 5.42
CA GLY A 120 -7.73 6.18 5.36
C GLY A 120 -8.35 7.26 4.46
N LEU A 121 -9.44 6.90 3.77
CA LEU A 121 -10.12 7.82 2.86
C LEU A 121 -11.10 8.77 3.58
N GLY A 122 -11.28 8.61 4.89
CA GLY A 122 -12.39 9.20 5.62
C GLY A 122 -13.71 8.48 5.29
N ALA A 123 -14.56 8.32 6.29
CA ALA A 123 -15.96 7.95 6.12
C ALA A 123 -16.81 9.19 6.41
#